data_AF-A0A127SML5-F1
#
_entry.id   AF-A0A127SML5-F1
#
_cell.length_a   1.000
_cell.length_b   1.000
_cell.length_c   1.000
_cell.angle_alpha   90.00
_cell.angle_beta   90.00
_cell.angle_gamma   90.00
#
_symmetry.space_group_name_H-M   'P 1'
#
loop_
_entity.id
_entity.type
_entity.pdbx_description
1 polymer ?
#
loop_
_entity_poly.entity_id
_entity_poly.type
_entity_poly.pdbx_seq_one_letter_code
_entity_poly.pdbx_strand_id
1 'polypeptide(L)' 'KYDLTRHPMYRYTADADSRYRLDVKAYLFHRLTVKPEEQFEVYDLGEAESLTGSA' A
#
# COMPACT_ATOMS: atom_id res chain seq x y z
N LYS A 1 -28.92 9.89 -5.22
CA LYS A 1 -27.68 9.62 -4.43
C LYS A 1 -27.95 8.42 -3.54
N TYR A 2 -27.10 7.40 -3.57
CA TYR A 2 -27.24 6.24 -2.68
C TYR A 2 -26.64 6.54 -1.31
N ASP A 3 -27.32 6.15 -0.23
CA ASP A 3 -26.82 6.29 1.13
C ASP A 3 -26.20 4.96 1.58
N LEU A 4 -24.86 4.91 1.57
CA LEU A 4 -24.09 3.71 1.90
C LEU A 4 -24.33 3.25 3.35
N THR A 5 -24.66 4.16 4.25
CA THR A 5 -24.91 3.84 5.67
C THR A 5 -26.16 2.98 5.87
N ARG A 6 -27.05 2.93 4.86
CA ARG A 6 -28.30 2.16 4.87
C ARG A 6 -28.16 0.79 4.21
N HIS A 7 -26.98 0.41 3.73
CA HIS A 7 -26.76 -0.90 3.13
C HIS A 7 -26.76 -2.01 4.21
N PRO A 8 -27.45 -3.15 4.00
CA PRO A 8 -27.50 -4.24 5.00
C PRO A 8 -26.12 -4.76 5.44
N MET A 9 -25.12 -4.63 4.56
CA MET A 9 -23.74 -5.06 4.80
C MET A 9 -22.80 -3.89 5.17
N TYR A 10 -23.31 -2.71 5.51
CA TYR A 10 -22.49 -1.53 5.82
C TYR A 10 -21.44 -1.80 6.93
N ARG A 11 -21.80 -2.63 7.93
CA ARG A 11 -20.91 -3.07 9.03
C ARG A 11 -19.59 -3.72 8.58
N TYR A 12 -19.50 -4.16 7.33
CA TYR A 12 -18.29 -4.76 6.76
C TYR A 12 -17.47 -3.79 5.90
N THR A 13 -17.84 -2.51 5.89
CA THR A 13 -17.09 -1.47 5.18
C THR A 13 -16.12 -0.75 6.13
N ALA A 14 -15.03 -0.23 5.58
CA ALA A 14 -14.08 0.59 6.33
C ALA A 14 -14.68 1.92 6.84
N ASP A 15 -15.83 2.36 6.29
CA ASP A 15 -16.55 3.53 6.77
C ASP A 15 -17.34 3.25 8.07
N ALA A 16 -17.68 2.00 8.35
CA ALA A 16 -18.41 1.62 9.57
C ALA A 16 -17.51 1.50 10.80
N ASP A 17 -16.22 1.22 10.62
CA ASP A 17 -15.24 1.11 11.71
C ASP A 17 -13.88 1.63 11.26
N SER A 18 -13.41 2.69 11.95
CA SER A 18 -12.19 3.42 11.60
C SER A 18 -10.92 2.58 11.73
N ARG A 19 -10.95 1.47 12.49
CA ARG A 19 -9.83 0.54 12.63
C ARG A 19 -9.46 -0.14 11.32
N TYR A 20 -10.39 -0.22 10.37
CA TYR A 20 -10.18 -0.85 9.06
C TYR A 20 -9.93 0.17 7.95
N ARG A 21 -9.81 1.47 8.26
CA ARG A 21 -9.50 2.49 7.25
C ARG A 21 -8.03 2.36 6.84
N LEU A 22 -7.82 2.32 5.53
CA LEU A 22 -6.48 2.36 4.95
C LEU A 22 -5.89 3.77 5.11
N ASP A 23 -4.85 3.90 5.93
CA ASP A 23 -4.02 5.11 5.96
C ASP A 23 -2.93 5.00 4.90
N VAL A 24 -3.22 5.60 3.73
CA VAL A 24 -2.30 5.63 2.59
C VAL A 24 -1.00 6.36 2.93
N LYS A 25 -1.04 7.40 3.78
CA LYS A 25 0.16 8.17 4.14
C LYS A 25 1.07 7.34 5.05
N ALA A 26 0.51 6.70 6.06
CA ALA A 26 1.27 5.78 6.92
C ALA A 26 1.84 4.62 6.10
N TYR A 27 1.04 4.02 5.21
CA TYR A 27 1.47 2.94 4.33
C TYR A 27 2.68 3.33 3.48
N LEU A 28 2.63 4.52 2.83
CA LEU A 28 3.74 5.02 2.01
C LEU A 28 4.92 5.54 2.83
N PHE A 29 4.72 5.92 4.09
CA PHE A 29 5.78 6.35 4.99
C PHE A 29 6.61 5.19 5.53
N HIS A 30 6.17 3.94 5.38
CA HIS A 30 6.99 2.76 5.67
C HIS A 30 8.14 2.61 4.66
N ARG A 31 9.06 3.57 4.65
CA ARG A 31 10.38 3.40 4.06
C ARG A 31 11.13 2.39 4.92
N LEU A 32 11.75 1.41 4.26
CA LEU A 32 12.65 0.47 4.91
C LEU A 32 13.75 1.27 5.62
N THR A 33 13.81 1.17 6.95
CA THR A 33 14.86 1.82 7.73
C THR A 33 15.98 0.80 7.90
N VAL A 34 17.09 1.01 7.22
CA VAL A 34 18.26 0.13 7.29
C VAL A 34 18.99 0.38 8.60
N LYS A 35 19.21 -0.66 9.41
CA LYS A 35 20.10 -0.58 10.57
C LYS A 35 21.55 -0.86 10.14
N PRO A 36 22.56 -0.16 10.70
CA PRO A 36 23.95 -0.37 10.33
C PRO A 36 24.47 -1.81 10.52
N GLU A 37 23.92 -2.53 11.50
CA GLU A 37 24.35 -3.89 11.86
C GLU A 37 23.59 -4.99 11.10
N GLU A 38 22.63 -4.63 10.26
CA GLU A 38 21.77 -5.58 9.56
C GLU A 38 22.45 -6.10 8.29
N GLN A 39 22.50 -7.43 8.13
CA GLN A 39 23.04 -8.07 6.93
C GLN A 39 21.89 -8.36 5.96
N PHE A 40 22.07 -8.02 4.69
CA PHE A 40 21.08 -8.23 3.64
C PHE A 40 21.65 -9.13 2.55
N GLU A 41 20.83 -10.05 2.07
CA GLU A 41 21.13 -10.77 0.84
C GLU A 41 20.89 -9.82 -0.34
N VAL A 42 21.95 -9.54 -1.09
CA VAL A 42 21.91 -8.66 -2.27
C VAL A 42 21.69 -9.53 -3.49
N TYR A 43 20.56 -9.32 -4.17
CA TYR A 43 20.23 -9.97 -5.43
C TYR A 43 20.40 -8.98 -6.57
N ASP A 44 21.12 -9.39 -7.60
CA ASP A 44 21.16 -8.67 -8.87
C ASP A 44 19.87 -8.97 -9.63
N LEU A 45 19.00 -7.96 -9.78
CA LEU A 45 17.73 -8.10 -10.48
C LEU A 45 17.86 -7.90 -11.99
N GLY A 46 19.07 -7.66 -12.50
CA GLY A 46 19.33 -7.37 -13.91
C GLY A 46 18.81 -6.01 -14.34
N GLU A 47 19.05 -5.66 -15.62
CA GLU A 47 18.47 -4.45 -16.21
C GLU A 47 16.95 -4.66 -16.33
N ALA A 48 16.17 -3.94 -15.52
CA ALA A 48 14.75 -3.80 -15.81
C ALA A 48 14.66 -3.08 -17.15
N GLU A 49 14.24 -3.79 -18.21
CA GLU A 49 13.94 -3.16 -19.50
C GLU A 49 13.02 -1.98 -19.23
N SER A 50 13.59 -0.76 -19.32
CA SER A 50 12.80 0.45 -19.23
C SER A 50 11.82 0.38 -20.38
N LEU A 51 10.52 0.30 -20.08
CA LEU A 51 9.45 0.50 -21.06
C LEU A 51 9.45 1.98 -21.50
N THR A 52 10.54 2.45 -22.11
CA THR A 52 10.54 3.61 -22.99
C THR A 52 10.04 3.10 -24.33
N GLY A 53 8.73 2.87 -24.40
CA GLY A 53 8.05 2.64 -25.67
C GLY A 53 8.27 3.86 -26.55
N SER A 54 8.96 3.64 -27.65
CA SER A 54 9.05 4.53 -28.81
C SER A 54 7.63 4.87 -29.30
N ALA A 55 7.30 6.16 -29.36
CA ALA A 55 6.21 6.71 -30.16
C ALA A 55 6.63 8.07 -30.70
#